data_AF-A0A537X5X1-F1
#
_entry.id   AF-A0A537X5X1-F1
#
_cell.length_a   1.000
_cell.length_b   1.000
_cell.length_c   1.000
_cell.angle_alpha   90.00
_cell.angle_beta   90.00
_cell.angle_gamma   90.00
#
_symmetry.space_group_name_H-M   'P 1'
#
loop_
_entity.id
_entity.type
_entity.pdbx_description
1 polymer ?
#
loop_
_entity_poly.entity_id
_entity_poly.type
_entity_poly.pdbx_seq_one_letter_code
_entity_poly.pdbx_strand_id
1 'polypeptide(L)' 'GEYGSVIFIAGNLPNVSEIAPLLIVIRLSEFRYADATAIAVVMLVASFLIIFVVNRLQRWAQTRVPAH' A
#
# COMPACT_ATOMS: atom_id res chain seq x y z
N GLY A 1 0.64 7.33 13.26
CA GLY A 1 -0.19 8.48 12.87
C GLY A 1 -1.00 8.16 11.63
N GLU A 2 -0.33 7.85 10.52
CA GLU A 2 -0.98 7.66 9.20
C GLU A 2 -1.93 6.47 9.12
N TYR A 3 -1.51 5.26 9.50
CA TYR A 3 -2.40 4.09 9.44
C TYR A 3 -3.71 4.29 10.23
N GLY A 4 -3.63 4.92 11.40
CA GLY A 4 -4.80 5.22 12.23
C GLY A 4 -5.71 6.28 11.62
N SER A 5 -5.16 7.34 11.00
CA SER A 5 -5.99 8.35 10.35
C SER A 5 -6.64 7.83 9.06
N VAL A 6 -5.95 6.98 8.30
CA VAL A 6 -6.46 6.40 7.06
C VAL A 6 -7.59 5.40 7.33
N ILE A 7 -7.52 4.62 8.42
CA ILE A 7 -8.63 3.76 8.90
C ILE A 7 -9.85 4.60 9.30
N PHE A 8 -9.64 5.72 9.99
CA PHE A 8 -10.72 6.58 10.45
C PHE A 8 -11.41 7.34 9.30
N ILE A 9 -10.66 7.69 8.24
CA ILE A 9 -11.16 8.42 7.07
C ILE A 9 -11.85 7.49 6.06
N ALA A 10 -11.41 6.24 5.88
CA ALA A 10 -12.01 5.34 4.89
C ALA A 10 -13.35 4.72 5.33
N GLY A 11 -13.83 4.98 6.54
CA GLY A 11 -15.18 4.59 6.99
C GLY A 11 -15.38 3.09 7.28
N ASN A 12 -14.42 2.22 6.97
CA ASN A 12 -14.45 0.78 7.28
C ASN A 12 -15.76 0.08 6.84
N LEU A 13 -16.25 0.40 5.63
CA LEU A 13 -17.36 -0.37 5.05
C LEU A 13 -16.81 -1.66 4.43
N PRO A 14 -17.22 -2.85 4.90
CA PRO A 14 -16.77 -4.12 4.33
C PRO A 14 -17.12 -4.19 2.84
N ASN A 15 -16.17 -4.66 2.01
CA ASN A 15 -16.28 -4.74 0.54
C ASN A 15 -16.48 -3.44 -0.25
N VAL A 16 -16.55 -2.26 0.38
CA VAL A 16 -16.69 -0.97 -0.32
C VAL A 16 -15.47 -0.08 -0.08
N SER A 17 -15.06 0.04 1.18
CA SER A 17 -13.95 0.89 1.60
C SER A 17 -13.03 0.14 2.56
N GLU A 18 -12.72 -1.11 2.22
CA GLU A 18 -11.85 -1.96 3.02
C GLU A 18 -10.39 -1.66 2.71
N ILE A 19 -9.66 -1.19 3.72
CA ILE A 19 -8.23 -0.90 3.57
C ILE A 19 -7.50 -2.21 3.79
N ALA A 20 -6.63 -2.61 2.86
CA ALA A 20 -5.84 -3.84 2.97
C ALA A 20 -5.13 -4.06 4.34
N PRO A 21 -4.63 -3.03 5.06
CA PRO A 21 -4.08 -3.17 6.40
C PRO A 21 -5.10 -3.66 7.45
N LEU A 22 -6.38 -3.30 7.30
CA LEU A 22 -7.44 -3.77 8.18
C LEU A 22 -7.65 -5.29 8.02
N LEU A 23 -7.64 -5.78 6.78
CA LEU A 23 -7.77 -7.21 6.50
C LEU A 23 -6.61 -8.02 7.11
N ILE A 24 -5.39 -7.46 7.12
CA ILE A 24 -4.23 -8.08 7.81
C ILE A 24 -4.50 -8.19 9.32
N VAL A 25 -5.01 -7.14 9.96
CA VAL A 25 -5.33 -7.16 11.40
C VAL A 25 -6.44 -8.16 11.71
N ILE A 26 -7.48 -8.24 10.87
CA ILE A 26 -8.57 -9.22 11.00
C ILE A 26 -8.00 -10.65 10.93
N ARG A 27 -7.16 -10.96 9.93
CA ARG A 27 -6.57 -12.30 9.77
C ARG A 27 -5.57 -12.66 10.87
N LEU A 28 -4.82 -11.70 11.40
CA LEU A 28 -3.98 -11.90 12.59
C LEU A 28 -4.83 -12.19 13.84
N SER A 29 -5.96 -11.49 13.99
CA SER A 29 -6.90 -11.71 15.09
C SER A 29 -7.60 -13.07 15.01
N GLU A 30 -7.79 -13.61 13.80
CA GLU A 30 -8.29 -14.97 13.56
C GLU A 30 -7.21 -16.06 13.71
N PHE A 31 -6.00 -15.72 14.19
CA PHE A 31 -4.81 -16.60 14.25
C PHE A 31 -4.37 -17.16 12.88
N ARG A 32 -4.81 -16.54 11.78
CA ARG A 32 -4.49 -16.91 10.39
C ARG A 32 -3.27 -16.14 9.89
N TYR A 33 -2.13 -16.38 10.52
CA TYR A 33 -0.86 -15.71 10.21
C TYR A 33 -0.40 -15.91 8.76
N ALA A 34 -0.67 -17.09 8.18
CA ALA A 34 -0.31 -17.39 6.78
C ALA A 34 -1.06 -16.49 5.78
N ASP A 35 -2.36 -16.25 5.99
CA ASP A 35 -3.14 -15.37 5.12
C ASP A 35 -2.74 -13.89 5.30
N ALA A 36 -2.50 -13.47 6.54
CA ALA A 36 -2.05 -12.12 6.85
C ALA A 36 -0.70 -11.80 6.19
N THR A 37 0.25 -12.74 6.24
CA THR A 37 1.57 -12.59 5.64
C THR A 37 1.53 -12.58 4.11
N ALA A 38 0.67 -13.39 3.48
CA ALA A 38 0.46 -13.34 2.03
C ALA A 38 0.02 -11.93 1.56
N ILE A 39 -0.96 -11.33 2.23
CA ILE A 39 -1.44 -9.97 1.91
C ILE A 39 -0.31 -8.95 2.12
N ALA A 40 0.43 -9.06 3.22
CA ALA A 40 1.55 -8.16 3.51
C ALA A 40 2.66 -8.23 2.43
N VAL A 41 3.02 -9.43 1.98
CA VAL A 41 4.03 -9.63 0.92
C VAL A 41 3.56 -9.05 -0.40
N VAL A 42 2.29 -9.24 -0.77
CA VAL A 42 1.72 -8.63 -1.99
C VAL A 42 1.79 -7.11 -1.92
N MET A 43 1.43 -6.50 -0.78
CA MET A 43 1.54 -5.05 -0.60
C MET A 43 3.00 -4.57 -0.68
N LEU A 44 3.95 -5.33 -0.15
CA LEU A 44 5.38 -5.00 -0.23
C LEU A 44 5.87 -5.01 -1.68
N VAL A 45 5.55 -6.06 -2.45
CA VAL A 45 5.92 -6.17 -3.86
C VAL A 45 5.28 -5.05 -4.68
N ALA A 46 4.00 -4.76 -4.45
CA ALA A 46 3.30 -3.66 -5.11
C ALA A 46 3.95 -2.30 -4.79
N SER A 47 4.28 -2.06 -3.52
CA SER A 47 4.95 -0.83 -3.08
C SER A 47 6.31 -0.67 -3.76
N PHE A 48 7.09 -1.76 -3.83
CA PHE A 48 8.38 -1.76 -4.51
C PHE A 48 8.22 -1.45 -6.01
N LEU A 49 7.23 -2.05 -6.68
CA LEU A 49 6.95 -1.78 -8.09
C LEU A 49 6.54 -0.33 -8.33
N ILE A 50 5.68 0.24 -7.49
CA ILE A 50 5.26 1.64 -7.59
C ILE A 50 6.48 2.56 -7.44
N ILE A 51 7.29 2.35 -6.42
CA ILE A 51 8.50 3.14 -6.18
C ILE A 51 9.47 2.98 -7.37
N PHE A 52 9.64 1.78 -7.91
CA PHE A 52 10.50 1.53 -9.07
C PHE A 52 10.01 2.28 -10.32
N VAL A 53 8.71 2.21 -10.61
CA VAL A 53 8.07 2.90 -11.73
C VAL A 53 8.18 4.41 -11.58
N VAL A 54 7.87 4.95 -10.39
CA VAL A 54 8.01 6.38 -10.09
C VAL A 54 9.46 6.83 -10.26
N ASN A 55 10.44 6.07 -9.75
CA ASN A 55 11.85 6.40 -9.94
C ASN A 55 12.27 6.41 -11.41
N ARG A 56 11.76 5.47 -12.23
CA ARG A 56 12.05 5.43 -13.69
C ARG A 56 11.40 6.60 -14.41
N LEU A 57 10.14 6.91 -14.11
CA LEU A 57 9.41 8.05 -14.65
C LEU A 57 10.06 9.38 -14.27
N GLN A 58 10.44 9.56 -12.99
CA GLN A 58 11.12 10.75 -12.52
C GLN A 58 12.46 10.96 -13.23
N ARG A 59 13.27 9.91 -13.40
CA ARG A 59 14.53 9.99 -14.15
C ARG A 59 14.33 10.35 -15.63
N TRP A 60 13.28 9.82 -16.26
CA TRP A 60 12.93 10.16 -17.65
C TRP A 60 12.36 11.57 -17.79
N ALA A 61 11.62 12.06 -16.79
CA ALA A 61 11.12 13.42 -16.74
C ALA A 61 12.27 14.43 -16.49
N GLN A 62 13.20 14.13 -15.58
CA GLN A 62 14.37 14.97 -15.29
C GLN A 62 15.31 15.10 -16.48
N THR A 63 15.47 14.04 -17.28
CA THR A 63 16.24 14.11 -18.54
C THR A 63 15.58 14.98 -19.61
N ARG A 64 14.31 15.40 -19.42
CA ARG A 64 13.57 16.30 -20.31
C ARG A 64 13.43 17.72 -19.79
N VAL A 65 13.89 18.03 -18.58
CA VAL A 65 13.93 19.41 -18.07
C VAL A 65 15.28 20.01 -18.47
N PRO A 66 15.35 20.93 -19.45
CA PRO A 66 16.57 21.68 -19.69
C PRO A 66 16.85 22.51 -18.44
N ALA A 67 18.03 22.35 -17.86
CA ALA A 67 18.51 23.26 -16.84
C ALA A 67 18.60 24.65 -17.47
N HIS A 68 17.75 25.57 -17.03
CA HIS A 68 17.92 27.00 -17.22
C HIS A 68 18.66 27.57 -16.00
#